data_AF-A0A535FJJ2-F1
#
_entry.id   AF-A0A535FJJ2-F1
#
_cell.length_a   1.000
_cell.length_b   1.000
_cell.length_c   1.000
_cell.angle_alpha   90.00
_cell.angle_beta   90.00
_cell.angle_gamma   90.00
#
_symmetry.space_group_name_H-M   'P 1'
#
loop_
_entity.id
_entity.type
_entity.pdbx_description
1 polymer ?
#
loop_
_entity_poly.entity_id
_entity_poly.type
_entity_poly.pdbx_seq_one_letter_code
_entity_poly.pdbx_strand_id
1 'polypeptide(L)'
;MLMYPCTFQKNVCLQQPSYGYIIATSLVCFNQPFYQHPRLGGLDKISLMGEKRDKGDYLALKDRIAIITGAGRGIGRATAQCFARQGARVVLFSRTRTDVLALFQQVKETYGRLDVLVNCAGIVAVRPFVQMDTTTWDHVLNINLRGTFLCCRESFRLMIPQHQGVIINLSSLSGVKGIEKFPGLSAYNVSKSGIAGLTEILAVEGKPHNIRVCAVSPGAVDTEMLRQAAPHLKAGMTPTELAEILLFLASDSGRMFSGSNIELFTNT
;
A
#
# COMPACT_ATOMS: atom_id res chain seq x y z
N MET A 1 13.08 -23.81 -33.58
CA MET A 1 12.58 -25.17 -33.31
C MET A 1 13.43 -25.75 -32.19
N LEU A 2 12.86 -25.87 -30.99
CA LEU A 2 13.15 -26.84 -29.93
C LEU A 2 12.21 -26.47 -28.77
N MET A 3 11.01 -27.05 -28.81
CA MET A 3 10.05 -27.05 -27.70
C MET A 3 10.51 -28.09 -26.67
N TYR A 4 10.41 -27.77 -25.38
CA TYR A 4 10.29 -28.77 -24.32
C TYR A 4 9.25 -28.32 -23.28
N PRO A 5 8.51 -29.28 -22.67
CA PRO A 5 7.10 -29.11 -22.33
C PRO A 5 6.85 -28.62 -20.90
N CYS A 6 5.69 -27.96 -20.75
CA CYS A 6 5.10 -27.57 -19.48
C CYS A 6 4.34 -28.78 -18.88
N THR A 7 4.82 -29.34 -17.78
CA THR A 7 4.10 -30.38 -17.02
C THR A 7 3.17 -29.74 -15.98
N PHE A 8 1.87 -29.78 -16.27
CA PHE A 8 0.78 -29.55 -15.31
C PHE A 8 0.65 -30.77 -14.38
N GLN A 9 0.75 -30.58 -13.06
CA GLN A 9 0.22 -31.55 -12.09
C GLN A 9 -1.25 -31.22 -11.79
N LYS A 10 -2.15 -32.09 -12.24
CA LYS A 10 -3.57 -32.11 -11.87
C LYS A 10 -3.69 -32.52 -10.41
N ASN A 11 -4.45 -31.77 -9.61
CA ASN A 11 -5.07 -32.32 -8.40
C ASN A 11 -6.60 -32.10 -8.44
N VAL A 12 -7.27 -33.13 -7.94
CA VAL A 12 -8.65 -33.55 -8.16
C VAL A 12 -9.68 -32.53 -7.67
N CYS A 13 -10.65 -32.22 -8.53
CA CYS A 13 -11.84 -31.45 -8.19
C CYS A 13 -12.93 -32.43 -7.72
N LEU A 14 -13.30 -32.38 -6.44
CA LEU A 14 -14.50 -33.06 -5.94
C LEU A 14 -15.66 -32.06 -5.98
N GLN A 15 -16.64 -32.34 -6.85
CA GLN A 15 -17.91 -31.62 -6.92
C GLN A 15 -18.80 -32.01 -5.74
N GLN A 16 -19.36 -31.02 -5.04
CA GLN A 16 -20.73 -31.07 -4.49
C GLN A 16 -21.38 -29.67 -4.50
N PRO A 17 -22.73 -29.59 -4.58
CA PRO A 17 -23.44 -28.43 -5.11
C PRO A 17 -24.00 -27.50 -4.03
N SER A 18 -24.19 -26.24 -4.43
CA SER A 18 -24.94 -25.15 -3.78
C SER A 18 -24.23 -24.32 -2.70
N TYR A 19 -24.23 -23.00 -2.96
CA TYR A 19 -23.76 -21.85 -2.17
C TYR A 19 -22.28 -21.42 -2.31
N GLY A 20 -22.09 -20.39 -3.17
CA GLY A 20 -21.22 -19.23 -2.93
C GLY A 20 -19.70 -19.46 -2.91
N TYR A 21 -19.03 -19.14 -4.02
CA TYR A 21 -17.58 -19.21 -4.22
C TYR A 21 -16.75 -18.56 -3.09
N ILE A 22 -15.99 -19.38 -2.37
CA ILE A 22 -14.79 -18.97 -1.63
C ILE A 22 -13.66 -18.82 -2.65
N ILE A 23 -13.19 -17.60 -2.91
CA ILE A 23 -11.91 -17.38 -3.60
C ILE A 23 -10.88 -17.03 -2.53
N ALA A 24 -10.35 -18.05 -1.88
CA ALA A 24 -9.07 -18.03 -1.18
C ALA A 24 -8.12 -18.95 -1.94
N THR A 25 -7.82 -18.62 -3.21
CA THR A 25 -6.90 -19.41 -4.02
C THR A 25 -6.10 -18.52 -4.95
N SER A 26 -4.80 -18.41 -4.65
CA SER A 26 -3.63 -18.52 -5.53
C SER A 26 -2.57 -17.45 -5.23
N LEU A 27 -1.48 -17.89 -4.59
CA LEU A 27 -0.18 -17.23 -4.72
C LEU A 27 0.13 -17.18 -6.21
N VAL A 28 0.27 -15.97 -6.75
CA VAL A 28 0.80 -15.77 -8.10
C VAL A 28 2.20 -15.15 -7.96
N CYS A 29 3.22 -15.99 -8.04
CA CYS A 29 4.61 -15.55 -8.23
C CYS A 29 4.84 -15.39 -9.74
N PHE A 30 4.99 -14.15 -10.22
CA PHE A 30 5.54 -13.88 -11.55
C PHE A 30 7.05 -13.69 -11.43
N ASN A 31 7.83 -14.59 -12.02
CA ASN A 31 9.27 -14.42 -12.17
C ASN A 31 9.57 -14.25 -13.67
N GLN A 32 9.94 -13.03 -14.09
CA GLN A 32 10.42 -12.70 -15.44
C GLN A 32 11.63 -11.77 -15.31
N PRO A 33 12.64 -11.85 -16.19
CA PRO A 33 13.94 -11.23 -15.99
C PRO A 33 13.97 -9.72 -16.29
N PHE A 34 14.95 -9.08 -15.66
CA PHE A 34 15.30 -7.65 -15.63
C PHE A 34 15.20 -6.91 -16.97
N TYR A 35 14.57 -5.72 -16.92
CA TYR A 35 14.63 -4.71 -17.96
C TYR A 35 15.97 -3.96 -17.88
N GLN A 36 16.81 -4.01 -18.91
CA GLN A 36 18.02 -3.19 -19.02
C GLN A 36 17.66 -1.84 -19.66
N HIS A 37 17.92 -0.73 -18.97
CA HIS A 37 17.74 0.62 -19.51
C HIS A 37 18.97 1.06 -20.34
N PRO A 38 18.82 1.78 -21.47
CA PRO A 38 19.94 2.26 -22.27
C PRO A 38 20.76 3.35 -21.57
N ARG A 39 22.04 3.40 -21.94
CA ARG A 39 23.15 4.16 -21.36
C ARG A 39 22.97 5.67 -21.46
N LEU A 40 23.23 6.40 -20.37
CA LEU A 40 23.67 7.79 -20.44
C LEU A 40 25.19 7.82 -20.65
N GLY A 41 25.61 8.35 -21.80
CA GLY A 41 27.01 8.64 -22.09
C GLY A 41 27.43 9.98 -21.50
N GLY A 42 28.69 10.03 -21.07
CA GLY A 42 29.51 11.25 -21.02
C GLY A 42 29.29 12.18 -19.83
N LEU A 43 29.89 11.85 -18.68
CA LEU A 43 30.50 12.83 -17.78
C LEU A 43 31.75 12.19 -17.17
N ASP A 44 32.90 12.61 -17.68
CA ASP A 44 34.20 12.16 -17.23
C ASP A 44 34.54 12.72 -15.84
N LYS A 45 34.96 11.79 -14.97
CA LYS A 45 35.92 11.92 -13.86
C LYS A 45 35.69 13.02 -12.82
N ILE A 46 34.88 12.69 -11.81
CA ILE A 46 35.17 13.04 -10.42
C ILE A 46 35.43 11.72 -9.69
N SER A 47 36.68 11.45 -9.32
CA SER A 47 37.06 10.27 -8.55
C SER A 47 36.67 10.48 -7.08
N LEU A 48 35.41 10.23 -6.75
CA LEU A 48 35.01 10.05 -5.35
C LEU A 48 35.57 8.71 -4.89
N MET A 49 36.61 8.74 -4.05
CA MET A 49 37.02 7.59 -3.23
C MET A 49 35.95 7.33 -2.17
N GLY A 50 34.81 6.80 -2.61
CA GLY A 50 33.86 6.11 -1.75
C GLY A 50 34.09 4.62 -1.90
N GLU A 51 34.18 3.90 -0.78
CA GLU A 51 34.17 2.44 -0.76
C GLU A 51 33.14 1.91 -1.76
N LYS A 52 33.52 0.92 -2.59
CA LYS A 52 32.59 0.17 -3.43
C LYS A 52 31.59 -0.54 -2.51
N ARG A 53 30.54 0.16 -2.09
CA ARG A 53 29.34 -0.49 -1.58
C ARG A 53 28.80 -1.33 -2.72
N ASP A 54 28.61 -2.61 -2.43
CA ASP A 54 27.97 -3.56 -3.31
C ASP A 54 26.71 -2.88 -3.88
N LYS A 55 26.55 -2.89 -5.21
CA LYS A 55 25.39 -2.28 -5.88
C LYS A 55 24.18 -3.18 -5.69
N GLY A 56 23.80 -3.41 -4.43
CA GLY A 56 22.55 -4.07 -4.09
C GLY A 56 21.41 -3.30 -4.74
N ASP A 57 20.39 -4.02 -5.18
CA ASP A 57 19.16 -3.43 -5.69
C ASP A 57 18.46 -2.71 -4.52
N TYR A 58 18.68 -1.39 -4.44
CA TYR A 58 18.22 -0.55 -3.33
C TYR A 58 16.69 -0.52 -3.18
N LEU A 59 15.95 -0.96 -4.21
CA LEU A 59 14.50 -1.07 -4.22
C LEU A 59 13.99 -2.50 -4.04
N ALA A 60 14.87 -3.49 -3.91
CA ALA A 60 14.45 -4.87 -3.76
C ALA A 60 13.66 -5.09 -2.46
N LEU A 61 12.57 -5.85 -2.57
CA LEU A 61 11.78 -6.35 -1.45
C LEU A 61 11.89 -7.88 -1.33
N LYS A 62 13.01 -8.44 -1.80
CA LYS A 62 13.23 -9.88 -1.87
C LYS A 62 12.96 -10.52 -0.51
N ASP A 63 12.10 -11.54 -0.53
CA ASP A 63 11.67 -12.33 0.63
C ASP A 63 10.86 -11.58 1.71
N ARG A 64 10.63 -10.27 1.56
CA ARG A 64 9.79 -9.47 2.47
C ARG A 64 8.33 -9.92 2.38
N ILE A 65 7.67 -10.01 3.53
CA ILE A 65 6.23 -10.25 3.60
C ILE A 65 5.49 -8.91 3.64
N ALA A 66 4.67 -8.63 2.62
CA ALA A 66 3.97 -7.36 2.48
C ALA A 66 2.44 -7.56 2.45
N ILE A 67 1.72 -6.94 3.39
CA ILE A 67 0.26 -6.84 3.33
C ILE A 67 -0.13 -5.55 2.60
N ILE A 68 -1.03 -5.65 1.62
CA ILE A 68 -1.56 -4.50 0.91
C ILE A 68 -3.09 -4.52 0.98
N THR A 69 -3.65 -3.53 1.67
CA THR A 69 -5.11 -3.37 1.79
C THR A 69 -5.67 -2.63 0.58
N GLY A 70 -6.92 -2.92 0.19
CA GLY A 70 -7.53 -2.33 -0.99
C GLY A 70 -6.92 -2.81 -2.31
N ALA A 71 -6.23 -3.96 -2.34
CA ALA A 71 -5.46 -4.43 -3.50
C ALA A 71 -6.29 -4.87 -4.72
N GLY A 72 -7.61 -4.85 -4.62
CA GLY A 72 -8.51 -5.26 -5.70
C GLY A 72 -8.53 -4.31 -6.91
N ARG A 73 -8.13 -3.04 -6.78
CA ARG A 73 -8.15 -2.04 -7.87
C ARG A 73 -7.27 -0.82 -7.56
N GLY A 74 -7.09 0.07 -8.54
CA GLY A 74 -6.45 1.38 -8.35
C GLY A 74 -5.05 1.26 -7.73
N ILE A 75 -4.76 2.15 -6.77
CA ILE A 75 -3.46 2.27 -6.09
C ILE A 75 -3.05 0.93 -5.47
N GLY A 76 -3.90 0.29 -4.66
CA GLY A 76 -3.55 -0.96 -3.99
C GLY A 76 -3.18 -2.08 -4.97
N ARG A 77 -3.88 -2.18 -6.12
CA ARG A 77 -3.53 -3.16 -7.16
C ARG A 77 -2.16 -2.87 -7.78
N ALA A 78 -1.91 -1.60 -8.12
CA ALA A 78 -0.64 -1.18 -8.68
C ALA A 78 0.52 -1.41 -7.69
N THR A 79 0.32 -1.10 -6.40
CA THR A 79 1.29 -1.40 -5.32
C THR A 79 1.57 -2.88 -5.22
N ALA A 80 0.54 -3.73 -5.23
CA ALA A 80 0.72 -5.18 -5.16
C ALA A 80 1.52 -5.74 -6.33
N GLN A 81 1.21 -5.31 -7.55
CA GLN A 81 1.97 -5.69 -8.73
C GLN A 81 3.41 -5.17 -8.68
N CYS A 82 3.61 -3.93 -8.23
CA CYS A 82 4.93 -3.33 -8.09
C CYS A 82 5.79 -4.11 -7.08
N PHE A 83 5.26 -4.37 -5.88
CA PHE A 83 6.01 -5.06 -4.82
C PHE A 83 6.31 -6.51 -5.18
N ALA A 84 5.38 -7.21 -5.82
CA ALA A 84 5.59 -8.58 -6.30
C ALA A 84 6.72 -8.64 -7.34
N ARG A 85 6.80 -7.66 -8.27
CA ARG A 85 7.91 -7.56 -9.23
C ARG A 85 9.27 -7.36 -8.57
N GLN A 86 9.31 -6.81 -7.35
CA GLN A 86 10.53 -6.61 -6.56
C GLN A 86 10.83 -7.77 -5.60
N GLY A 87 10.14 -8.90 -5.76
CA GLY A 87 10.40 -10.13 -5.01
C GLY A 87 9.72 -10.23 -3.64
N ALA A 88 8.78 -9.33 -3.32
CA ALA A 88 7.98 -9.43 -2.11
C ALA A 88 6.97 -10.59 -2.20
N ARG A 89 6.73 -11.26 -1.07
CA ARG A 89 5.55 -12.12 -0.89
C ARG A 89 4.38 -11.23 -0.49
N VAL A 90 3.48 -10.98 -1.44
CA VAL A 90 2.38 -10.03 -1.24
C VAL A 90 1.10 -10.75 -0.79
N VAL A 91 0.55 -10.28 0.32
CA VAL A 91 -0.75 -10.69 0.87
C VAL A 91 -1.78 -9.61 0.54
N LEU A 92 -2.80 -9.97 -0.24
CA LEU A 92 -3.82 -9.05 -0.74
C LEU A 92 -5.04 -9.03 0.18
N PHE A 93 -5.48 -7.84 0.59
CA PHE A 93 -6.69 -7.70 1.40
C PHE A 93 -7.71 -6.76 0.73
N SER A 94 -8.95 -7.22 0.49
CA SER A 94 -10.03 -6.40 -0.12
C SER A 94 -11.42 -6.68 0.47
N ARG A 95 -12.07 -5.58 0.91
CA ARG A 95 -13.53 -5.28 1.01
C ARG A 95 -14.51 -6.19 1.77
N THR A 96 -14.29 -7.49 1.95
CA THR A 96 -15.24 -8.26 2.76
C THR A 96 -14.88 -8.21 4.23
N ARG A 97 -15.88 -8.37 5.09
CA ARG A 97 -15.84 -8.38 6.56
C ARG A 97 -15.00 -9.53 7.14
N THR A 98 -14.02 -10.02 6.40
CA THR A 98 -12.98 -10.92 6.89
C THR A 98 -12.25 -10.17 7.99
N ASP A 99 -12.31 -10.75 9.18
CA ASP A 99 -11.73 -10.17 10.37
C ASP A 99 -10.26 -9.84 10.10
N VAL A 100 -9.87 -8.58 10.25
CA VAL A 100 -8.45 -8.17 10.16
C VAL A 100 -7.62 -9.09 11.06
N LEU A 101 -8.17 -9.51 12.21
CA LEU A 101 -7.53 -10.46 13.10
C LEU A 101 -7.26 -11.81 12.43
N ALA A 102 -8.22 -12.36 11.67
CA ALA A 102 -8.07 -13.64 10.99
C ALA A 102 -6.98 -13.56 9.89
N LEU A 103 -6.93 -12.46 9.13
CA LEU A 103 -5.87 -12.23 8.15
C LEU A 103 -4.49 -12.23 8.80
N PHE A 104 -4.32 -11.44 9.86
CA PHE A 104 -3.05 -11.30 10.55
C PHE A 104 -2.64 -12.59 11.26
N GLN A 105 -3.61 -13.34 11.79
CA GLN A 105 -3.39 -14.68 12.33
C GLN A 105 -2.88 -15.63 11.24
N GLN A 106 -3.51 -15.65 10.06
CA GLN A 106 -3.06 -16.46 8.94
C GLN A 106 -1.64 -16.08 8.47
N VAL A 107 -1.32 -14.77 8.42
CA VAL A 107 0.03 -14.29 8.09
C VAL A 107 1.05 -14.77 9.12
N LYS A 108 0.70 -14.69 10.42
CA LYS A 108 1.54 -15.20 11.50
C LYS A 108 1.77 -16.70 11.38
N GLU A 109 0.74 -17.49 11.11
CA GLU A 109 0.83 -18.94 10.97
C GLU A 109 1.62 -19.36 9.72
N THR A 110 1.43 -18.66 8.61
CA THR A 110 2.03 -19.01 7.32
C THR A 110 3.49 -18.56 7.23
N TYR A 111 3.79 -17.36 7.71
CA TYR A 111 5.10 -16.72 7.50
C TYR A 111 5.88 -16.45 8.78
N GLY A 112 5.23 -16.46 9.95
CA GLY A 112 5.85 -16.12 11.25
C GLY A 112 6.25 -14.65 11.40
N ARG A 113 6.11 -13.83 10.36
CA ARG A 113 6.60 -12.44 10.30
C ARG A 113 5.75 -11.56 9.40
N LEU A 114 5.96 -10.26 9.53
CA LEU A 114 5.40 -9.23 8.65
C LEU A 114 6.41 -8.09 8.53
N ASP A 115 6.82 -7.79 7.31
CA ASP A 115 7.83 -6.76 7.05
C ASP A 115 7.22 -5.41 6.67
N VAL A 116 6.18 -5.43 5.84
CA VAL A 116 5.58 -4.23 5.26
C VAL A 116 4.06 -4.28 5.34
N LEU A 117 3.44 -3.20 5.81
CA LEU A 117 2.02 -2.95 5.64
C LEU A 117 1.82 -1.71 4.78
N VAL A 118 0.99 -1.81 3.74
CA VAL A 118 0.51 -0.66 2.97
C VAL A 118 -1.01 -0.57 3.08
N ASN A 119 -1.49 0.47 3.75
CA ASN A 119 -2.91 0.73 3.92
C ASN A 119 -3.45 1.58 2.76
N CYS A 120 -3.89 0.95 1.66
CA CYS A 120 -4.52 1.65 0.52
C CYS A 120 -6.05 1.60 0.54
N ALA A 121 -6.67 0.80 1.41
CA ALA A 121 -8.13 0.72 1.49
C ALA A 121 -8.77 2.07 1.86
N GLY A 122 -9.80 2.45 1.13
CA GLY A 122 -10.59 3.63 1.44
C GLY A 122 -11.81 3.75 0.55
N ILE A 123 -12.78 4.53 1.04
CA ILE A 123 -13.98 4.93 0.31
C ILE A 123 -14.18 6.45 0.42
N VAL A 124 -14.98 6.98 -0.48
CA VAL A 124 -15.41 8.37 -0.50
C VAL A 124 -16.92 8.41 -0.60
N ALA A 125 -17.54 9.35 0.11
CA ALA A 125 -18.94 9.67 -0.01
C ALA A 125 -19.03 11.19 -0.18
N VAL A 126 -19.48 11.64 -1.35
CA VAL A 126 -19.66 13.07 -1.65
C VAL A 126 -21.06 13.46 -1.22
N ARG A 127 -21.17 14.36 -0.23
CA ARG A 127 -22.46 14.89 0.21
C ARG A 127 -22.34 16.25 0.87
N PRO A 128 -23.18 17.24 0.53
CA PRO A 128 -23.22 18.53 1.25
C PRO A 128 -23.27 18.33 2.76
N PHE A 129 -22.53 19.14 3.51
CA PHE A 129 -22.34 18.91 4.94
C PHE A 129 -23.66 18.82 5.71
N VAL A 130 -24.60 19.72 5.41
CA VAL A 130 -25.94 19.75 6.02
C VAL A 130 -26.81 18.52 5.71
N GLN A 131 -26.44 17.72 4.72
CA GLN A 131 -27.14 16.48 4.33
C GLN A 131 -26.39 15.21 4.78
N MET A 132 -25.19 15.35 5.38
CA MET A 132 -24.39 14.23 5.82
C MET A 132 -25.08 13.52 7.00
N ASP A 133 -25.59 12.32 6.74
CA ASP A 133 -26.15 11.48 7.79
C ASP A 133 -25.05 10.73 8.54
N THR A 134 -25.33 10.36 9.78
CA THR A 134 -24.38 9.67 10.67
C THR A 134 -23.98 8.29 10.15
N THR A 135 -24.87 7.58 9.46
CA THR A 135 -24.57 6.25 8.92
C THR A 135 -23.51 6.34 7.82
N THR A 136 -23.64 7.30 6.91
CA THR A 136 -22.66 7.58 5.86
C THR A 136 -21.33 8.05 6.47
N TRP A 137 -21.40 8.97 7.44
CA TRP A 137 -20.24 9.47 8.17
C TRP A 137 -19.46 8.33 8.85
N ASP A 138 -20.15 7.52 9.64
CA ASP A 138 -19.57 6.39 10.36
C ASP A 138 -19.04 5.34 9.40
N HIS A 139 -19.72 5.10 8.29
CA HIS A 139 -19.26 4.15 7.28
C HIS A 139 -17.89 4.56 6.70
N VAL A 140 -17.73 5.84 6.33
CA VAL A 140 -16.46 6.37 5.83
C VAL A 140 -15.37 6.29 6.90
N LEU A 141 -15.63 6.73 8.14
CA LEU A 141 -14.65 6.68 9.22
C LEU A 141 -14.26 5.23 9.59
N ASN A 142 -15.23 4.32 9.63
CA ASN A 142 -14.98 2.92 9.97
C ASN A 142 -14.08 2.24 8.93
N ILE A 143 -14.28 2.52 7.64
CA ILE A 143 -13.44 1.94 6.59
C ILE A 143 -12.08 2.62 6.55
N ASN A 144 -12.04 3.96 6.45
CA ASN A 144 -10.82 4.69 6.16
C ASN A 144 -9.90 4.78 7.39
N LEU A 145 -10.45 5.14 8.55
CA LEU A 145 -9.66 5.44 9.74
C LEU A 145 -9.58 4.22 10.67
N ARG A 146 -10.73 3.66 11.08
CA ARG A 146 -10.74 2.51 11.99
C ARG A 146 -10.11 1.28 11.36
N GLY A 147 -10.36 1.02 10.08
CA GLY A 147 -9.71 -0.06 9.33
C GLY A 147 -8.17 0.08 9.30
N THR A 148 -7.67 1.27 9.03
CA THR A 148 -6.22 1.58 9.08
C THR A 148 -5.66 1.35 10.47
N PHE A 149 -6.33 1.85 11.52
CA PHE A 149 -5.93 1.62 12.91
C PHE A 149 -5.81 0.13 13.24
N LEU A 150 -6.83 -0.67 12.89
CA LEU A 150 -6.82 -2.11 13.18
C LEU A 150 -5.64 -2.81 12.48
N CYS A 151 -5.39 -2.51 11.21
CA CYS A 151 -4.27 -3.09 10.48
C CYS A 151 -2.93 -2.67 11.09
N CYS A 152 -2.76 -1.40 11.46
CA CYS A 152 -1.56 -0.93 12.15
C CYS A 152 -1.35 -1.67 13.49
N ARG A 153 -2.40 -1.78 14.31
CA ARG A 153 -2.33 -2.45 15.62
C ARG A 153 -1.86 -3.90 15.49
N GLU A 154 -2.45 -4.67 14.56
CA GLU A 154 -2.05 -6.06 14.36
C GLU A 154 -0.65 -6.18 13.75
N SER A 155 -0.24 -5.25 12.88
CA SER A 155 1.14 -5.18 12.39
C SER A 155 2.13 -4.96 13.52
N PHE A 156 1.87 -4.02 14.43
CA PHE A 156 2.73 -3.76 15.59
C PHE A 156 2.93 -5.01 16.45
N ARG A 157 1.88 -5.82 16.66
CA ARG A 157 1.96 -7.08 17.42
C ARG A 157 2.93 -8.09 16.80
N LEU A 158 3.09 -8.08 15.47
CA LEU A 158 4.06 -8.90 14.78
C LEU A 158 5.44 -8.25 14.73
N MET A 159 5.49 -6.95 14.44
CA MET A 159 6.74 -6.21 14.18
C MET A 159 7.53 -5.89 15.45
N ILE A 160 6.87 -5.69 16.60
CA ILE A 160 7.56 -5.40 17.88
C ILE A 160 8.50 -6.54 18.27
N PRO A 161 8.07 -7.81 18.37
CA PRO A 161 8.97 -8.92 18.66
C PRO A 161 10.07 -9.12 17.61
N GLN A 162 9.80 -8.74 16.35
CA GLN A 162 10.79 -8.81 15.26
C GLN A 162 11.84 -7.71 15.33
N HIS A 163 11.61 -6.64 16.09
CA HIS A 163 12.42 -5.41 16.09
C HIS A 163 12.65 -4.85 14.67
N GLN A 164 11.64 -4.95 13.81
CA GLN A 164 11.69 -4.41 12.45
C GLN A 164 10.29 -4.33 11.85
N GLY A 165 10.02 -3.24 11.13
CA GLY A 165 8.79 -3.13 10.33
C GLY A 165 8.65 -1.81 9.58
N VAL A 166 7.84 -1.82 8.52
CA VAL A 166 7.50 -0.62 7.75
C VAL A 166 6.00 -0.54 7.54
N ILE A 167 5.40 0.59 7.88
CA ILE A 167 3.97 0.84 7.67
C ILE A 167 3.83 2.10 6.83
N ILE A 168 3.05 2.00 5.75
CA ILE A 168 2.74 3.13 4.88
C ILE A 168 1.24 3.30 4.82
N ASN A 169 0.75 4.47 5.25
CA ASN A 169 -0.66 4.80 5.28
C ASN A 169 -1.02 5.74 4.13
N LEU A 170 -1.97 5.35 3.27
CA LEU A 170 -2.48 6.25 2.24
C LEU A 170 -3.47 7.23 2.88
N SER A 171 -3.00 8.45 3.07
CA SER A 171 -3.83 9.60 3.41
C SER A 171 -4.36 10.26 2.12
N SER A 172 -4.41 11.58 2.05
CA SER A 172 -4.75 12.39 0.88
C SER A 172 -4.46 13.85 1.17
N LEU A 173 -4.16 14.65 0.14
CA LEU A 173 -4.14 16.12 0.27
C LEU A 173 -5.45 16.68 0.85
N SER A 174 -6.59 15.99 0.63
CA SER A 174 -7.87 16.29 1.28
C SER A 174 -7.80 16.27 2.82
N GLY A 175 -6.90 15.49 3.41
CA GLY A 175 -6.65 15.43 4.86
C GLY A 175 -5.56 16.37 5.38
N VAL A 176 -4.83 17.08 4.50
CA VAL A 176 -3.71 17.95 4.87
C VAL A 176 -4.19 19.36 5.22
N LYS A 177 -3.68 19.94 6.31
CA LYS A 177 -4.02 21.32 6.72
C LYS A 177 -3.57 22.33 5.66
N GLY A 178 -4.39 23.35 5.38
CA GLY A 178 -4.02 24.45 4.49
C GLY A 178 -4.16 24.16 2.99
N ILE A 179 -4.52 22.94 2.61
CA ILE A 179 -4.83 22.59 1.22
C ILE A 179 -6.31 22.81 0.94
N GLU A 180 -6.64 23.33 -0.25
CA GLU A 180 -8.01 23.53 -0.72
C GLU A 180 -8.85 22.25 -0.60
N LYS A 181 -10.11 22.40 -0.17
CA LYS A 181 -11.04 21.30 0.07
C LYS A 181 -12.24 21.41 -0.86
N PHE A 182 -12.62 20.29 -1.46
CA PHE A 182 -13.83 20.22 -2.27
C PHE A 182 -15.08 20.10 -1.39
N PRO A 183 -16.18 20.81 -1.74
CA PRO A 183 -17.45 20.68 -1.04
C PRO A 183 -17.95 19.24 -0.98
N GLY A 184 -18.49 18.87 0.17
CA GLY A 184 -19.13 17.58 0.40
C GLY A 184 -18.20 16.41 0.71
N LEU A 185 -16.90 16.65 0.88
CA LEU A 185 -15.93 15.63 1.28
C LEU A 185 -15.64 15.61 2.79
N SER A 186 -16.52 16.11 3.65
CA SER A 186 -16.24 16.30 5.09
C SER A 186 -15.77 15.01 5.79
N ALA A 187 -16.52 13.91 5.67
CA ALA A 187 -16.17 12.63 6.28
C ALA A 187 -14.85 12.07 5.71
N TYR A 188 -14.63 12.23 4.41
CA TYR A 188 -13.40 11.80 3.75
C TYR A 188 -12.19 12.59 4.26
N ASN A 189 -12.28 13.92 4.27
CA ASN A 189 -11.23 14.82 4.74
C ASN A 189 -10.84 14.48 6.18
N VAL A 190 -11.82 14.38 7.09
CA VAL A 190 -11.58 14.04 8.50
C VAL A 190 -10.94 12.66 8.64
N SER A 191 -11.42 11.67 7.88
CA SER A 191 -10.81 10.32 7.90
C SER A 191 -9.33 10.35 7.48
N LYS A 192 -8.97 11.14 6.47
CA LYS A 192 -7.60 11.25 5.95
C LYS A 192 -6.71 12.09 6.87
N SER A 193 -7.23 13.17 7.46
CA SER A 193 -6.53 13.89 8.53
C SER A 193 -6.24 12.99 9.74
N GLY A 194 -7.21 12.17 10.14
CA GLY A 194 -7.02 11.18 11.22
C GLY A 194 -5.93 10.16 10.91
N ILE A 195 -5.80 9.71 9.65
CA ILE A 195 -4.72 8.81 9.22
C ILE A 195 -3.35 9.49 9.32
N ALA A 196 -3.25 10.78 8.97
CA ALA A 196 -2.01 11.54 9.12
C ALA A 196 -1.61 11.66 10.60
N GLY A 197 -2.54 12.06 11.48
CA GLY A 197 -2.28 12.13 12.92
C GLY A 197 -1.95 10.78 13.55
N LEU A 198 -2.63 9.71 13.14
CA LEU A 198 -2.32 8.34 13.57
C LEU A 198 -0.90 7.92 13.16
N THR A 199 -0.45 8.35 11.98
CA THR A 199 0.91 8.04 11.50
C THR A 199 1.98 8.66 12.40
N GLU A 200 1.80 9.90 12.81
CA GLU A 200 2.76 10.61 13.67
C GLU A 200 2.96 9.90 15.02
N ILE A 201 1.86 9.55 15.70
CA ILE A 201 1.95 8.87 17.01
C ILE A 201 2.54 7.47 16.87
N LEU A 202 2.15 6.71 15.83
CA LEU A 202 2.70 5.38 15.61
C LEU A 202 4.19 5.42 15.25
N ALA A 203 4.69 6.46 14.59
CA ALA A 203 6.12 6.60 14.35
C ALA A 203 6.92 6.80 15.65
N VAL A 204 6.36 7.54 16.61
CA VAL A 204 6.96 7.71 17.94
C VAL A 204 6.96 6.39 18.71
N GLU A 205 5.81 5.70 18.77
CA GLU A 205 5.68 4.41 19.46
C GLU A 205 6.50 3.29 18.79
N GLY A 206 6.65 3.32 17.47
CA GLY A 206 7.39 2.32 16.70
C GLY A 206 8.91 2.47 16.77
N LYS A 207 9.42 3.68 17.05
CA LYS A 207 10.86 3.99 17.03
C LYS A 207 11.72 3.08 17.92
N PRO A 208 11.36 2.81 19.20
CA PRO A 208 12.14 1.90 20.05
C PRO A 208 12.21 0.47 19.52
N HIS A 209 11.29 0.09 18.63
CA HIS A 209 11.17 -1.23 18.06
C HIS A 209 11.67 -1.30 16.60
N ASN A 210 12.33 -0.24 16.11
CA ASN A 210 12.80 -0.15 14.72
C ASN A 210 11.66 -0.36 13.70
N ILE A 211 10.48 0.19 14.03
CA ILE A 211 9.32 0.24 13.15
C ILE A 211 9.21 1.67 12.60
N ARG A 212 9.14 1.77 11.27
CA ARG A 212 8.93 3.05 10.57
C ARG A 212 7.49 3.17 10.13
N VAL A 213 6.92 4.36 10.28
CA VAL A 213 5.53 4.62 9.88
C VAL A 213 5.48 5.94 9.10
N CYS A 214 4.98 5.92 7.87
CA CYS A 214 4.84 7.10 7.02
C CYS A 214 3.42 7.22 6.48
N ALA A 215 2.99 8.45 6.23
CA ALA A 215 1.80 8.75 5.47
C ALA A 215 2.19 9.25 4.07
N VAL A 216 1.38 8.91 3.07
CA VAL A 216 1.46 9.49 1.74
C VAL A 216 0.12 10.13 1.41
N SER A 217 0.15 11.42 1.08
CA SER A 217 -1.02 12.26 0.82
C SER A 217 -1.03 12.71 -0.64
N PRO A 218 -1.55 11.88 -1.57
CA PRO A 218 -1.68 12.29 -2.95
C PRO A 218 -2.87 13.24 -3.17
N GLY A 219 -2.74 14.08 -4.18
CA GLY A 219 -3.83 14.76 -4.88
C GLY A 219 -4.52 13.81 -5.86
N ALA A 220 -4.78 14.29 -7.08
CA ALA A 220 -5.51 13.54 -8.10
C ALA A 220 -4.68 12.40 -8.71
N VAL A 221 -5.07 11.16 -8.39
CA VAL A 221 -4.52 9.93 -8.98
C VAL A 221 -5.57 9.27 -9.88
N ASP A 222 -5.18 8.88 -11.10
CA ASP A 222 -6.07 8.28 -12.10
C ASP A 222 -6.64 6.94 -11.62
N THR A 223 -7.82 7.02 -10.99
CA THR A 223 -8.50 5.89 -10.37
C THR A 223 -10.00 6.00 -10.57
N GLU A 224 -10.67 4.88 -10.42
CA GLU A 224 -12.14 4.84 -10.45
C GLU A 224 -12.77 5.71 -9.35
N MET A 225 -12.12 5.79 -8.19
CA MET A 225 -12.58 6.66 -7.09
C MET A 225 -12.56 8.14 -7.49
N LEU A 226 -11.48 8.59 -8.15
CA LEU A 226 -11.38 9.97 -8.61
C LEU A 226 -12.48 10.29 -9.63
N ARG A 227 -12.65 9.42 -10.63
CA ARG A 227 -13.68 9.61 -11.68
C ARG A 227 -15.09 9.71 -11.10
N GLN A 228 -15.38 8.99 -10.02
CA GLN A 228 -16.68 9.05 -9.33
C GLN A 228 -16.83 10.28 -8.44
N ALA A 229 -15.79 10.66 -7.70
CA ALA A 229 -15.86 11.74 -6.72
C ALA A 229 -15.68 13.14 -7.32
N ALA A 230 -14.85 13.26 -8.35
CA ALA A 230 -14.51 14.52 -9.00
C ALA A 230 -14.22 14.29 -10.50
N PRO A 231 -15.22 13.96 -11.34
CA PRO A 231 -15.04 13.62 -12.75
C PRO A 231 -14.40 14.73 -13.59
N HIS A 232 -14.50 15.98 -13.13
CA HIS A 232 -13.93 17.16 -13.76
C HIS A 232 -12.45 17.40 -13.42
N LEU A 233 -11.93 16.73 -12.38
CA LEU A 233 -10.53 16.88 -11.98
C LEU A 233 -9.64 15.95 -12.81
N LYS A 234 -8.67 16.53 -13.51
CA LYS A 234 -7.67 15.76 -14.25
C LYS A 234 -6.60 15.23 -13.29
N ALA A 235 -6.30 13.95 -13.39
CA ALA A 235 -5.23 13.33 -12.62
C ALA A 235 -3.85 13.74 -13.18
N GLY A 236 -2.97 14.20 -12.30
CA GLY A 236 -1.56 14.45 -12.60
C GLY A 236 -0.65 13.25 -12.32
N MET A 237 -1.19 12.14 -11.84
CA MET A 237 -0.43 10.94 -11.48
C MET A 237 -1.22 9.66 -11.73
N THR A 238 -0.53 8.61 -12.15
CA THR A 238 -1.07 7.27 -12.32
C THR A 238 -0.91 6.44 -11.03
N PRO A 239 -1.73 5.37 -10.84
CA PRO A 239 -1.53 4.43 -9.74
C PRO A 239 -0.15 3.77 -9.72
N THR A 240 0.47 3.56 -10.88
CA THR A 240 1.79 2.93 -11.01
C THR A 240 2.90 3.84 -10.51
N GLU A 241 2.87 5.13 -10.87
CA GLU A 241 3.86 6.11 -10.36
C GLU A 241 3.75 6.24 -8.84
N LEU A 242 2.53 6.27 -8.29
CA LEU A 242 2.37 6.25 -6.84
C LEU A 242 2.90 4.94 -6.22
N ALA A 243 2.71 3.80 -6.87
CA ALA A 243 3.24 2.52 -6.39
C ALA A 243 4.78 2.49 -6.33
N GLU A 244 5.48 3.19 -7.22
CA GLU A 244 6.94 3.34 -7.20
C GLU A 244 7.40 4.19 -6.01
N ILE A 245 6.66 5.24 -5.65
CA ILE A 245 6.93 6.02 -4.44
C ILE A 245 6.72 5.16 -3.18
N LEU A 246 5.64 4.38 -3.14
CA LEU A 246 5.38 3.46 -2.03
C LEU A 246 6.47 2.38 -1.91
N LEU A 247 7.00 1.90 -3.03
CA LEU A 247 8.11 0.95 -3.08
C LEU A 247 9.39 1.56 -2.48
N PHE A 248 9.73 2.78 -2.89
CA PHE A 248 10.86 3.51 -2.32
C PHE A 248 10.76 3.59 -0.79
N LEU A 249 9.59 3.96 -0.25
CA LEU A 249 9.37 4.08 1.19
C LEU A 249 9.43 2.74 1.94
N ALA A 250 8.97 1.66 1.28
CA ALA A 250 9.00 0.30 1.81
C ALA A 250 10.42 -0.28 1.86
N SER A 251 11.26 0.07 0.89
CA SER A 251 12.63 -0.39 0.75
C SER A 251 13.63 0.29 1.70
N ASP A 252 14.88 -0.16 1.67
CA ASP A 252 15.98 0.44 2.43
C ASP A 252 16.36 1.85 1.92
N SER A 253 15.96 2.21 0.69
CA SER A 253 16.08 3.59 0.20
C SER A 253 15.26 4.57 1.04
N GLY A 254 14.09 4.14 1.52
CA GLY A 254 13.18 4.92 2.35
C GLY A 254 13.53 4.92 3.84
N ARG A 255 14.66 4.34 4.27
CA ARG A 255 14.99 4.10 5.69
C ARG A 255 15.01 5.36 6.58
N MET A 256 15.22 6.54 6.00
CA MET A 256 15.26 7.81 6.73
C MET A 256 13.87 8.41 6.98
N PHE A 257 12.82 7.86 6.36
CA PHE A 257 11.46 8.36 6.50
C PHE A 257 10.71 7.59 7.60
N SER A 258 10.26 8.34 8.61
CA SER A 258 9.32 7.92 9.64
C SER A 258 8.66 9.16 10.26
N GLY A 259 7.37 9.07 10.61
CA GLY A 259 6.56 10.18 11.12
C GLY A 259 6.21 11.26 10.09
N SER A 260 6.66 11.09 8.84
CA SER A 260 6.43 12.06 7.77
C SER A 260 5.08 11.84 7.10
N ASN A 261 4.42 12.94 6.72
CA ASN A 261 3.34 12.93 5.74
C ASN A 261 3.86 13.49 4.41
N ILE A 262 4.01 12.61 3.42
CA ILE A 262 4.56 12.98 2.11
C ILE A 262 3.43 13.47 1.22
N GLU A 263 3.41 14.78 1.01
CA GLU A 263 2.39 15.47 0.22
C GLU A 263 2.77 15.44 -1.26
N LEU A 264 1.88 14.90 -2.11
CA LEU A 264 2.12 14.78 -3.55
C LEU A 264 1.09 15.61 -4.31
N PHE A 265 1.49 16.84 -4.66
CA PHE A 265 0.70 17.81 -5.43
C PHE A 265 0.55 17.37 -6.88
N THR A 266 -0.53 16.63 -7.13
CA THR A 266 -0.82 15.95 -8.40
C THR A 266 -2.14 16.41 -9.00
N ASN A 267 -2.68 17.53 -8.51
CA ASN A 267 -3.78 18.24 -9.15
C ASN A 267 -3.16 19.11 -10.25
N THR A 268 -3.62 18.94 -11.49
CA THR A 268 -3.24 19.79 -12.63
C THR A 268 -4.29 20.86 -12.88
#